data_AF-A0A803KBI1-F1
#
_entry.id   AF-A0A803KBI1-F1
#
_cell.length_a   1.000
_cell.length_b   1.000
_cell.length_c   1.000
_cell.angle_alpha   90.00
_cell.angle_beta   90.00
_cell.angle_gamma   90.00
#
_symmetry.space_group_name_H-M   'P 1'
#
loop_
_entity.id
_entity.type
_entity.pdbx_description
1 polymer ?
#
loop_
_entity_poly.entity_id
_entity_poly.type
_entity_poly.pdbx_seq_one_letter_code
_entity_poly.pdbx_strand_id
1 'polypeptide(L)' 'MLWTGPPLVDALVQVWEEIPQETIHHLIRSMPRHCREVIQARGGHTYY' A
#
# COMPACT_ATOMS: atom_id res chain seq x y z
N MET A 1 -9.31 20.19 19.28
CA MET A 1 -8.41 21.06 18.51
C MET A 1 -8.79 20.88 17.05
N LEU A 2 -9.50 21.84 16.45
CA LEU A 2 -10.03 21.72 15.08
C LEU A 2 -8.97 22.22 14.09
N TRP A 3 -8.06 21.33 13.71
CA TRP A 3 -7.36 21.46 12.44
C TRP A 3 -8.27 20.82 11.39
N THR A 4 -9.01 21.61 10.63
CA THR A 4 -9.64 21.14 9.38
C THR A 4 -8.66 21.48 8.27
N GLY A 5 -8.15 20.46 7.59
CA GLY A 5 -7.34 20.66 6.40
C GLY A 5 -8.22 21.13 5.24
N PRO A 6 -7.63 21.47 4.08
CA PRO A 6 -8.41 21.56 2.85
C PRO A 6 -9.24 20.28 2.65
N PRO A 7 -10.44 20.33 2.02
CA PRO A 7 -11.33 19.16 1.88
C PRO A 7 -10.65 17.92 1.27
N LEU A 8 -9.67 18.11 0.40
CA LEU A 8 -8.86 17.03 -0.16
C LEU A 8 -7.99 16.34 0.91
N VAL A 9 -7.36 17.11 1.79
CA VAL A 9 -6.51 16.57 2.86
C VAL A 9 -7.37 15.77 3.83
N ASP A 10 -8.51 16.31 4.24
CA ASP A 10 -9.42 15.61 5.15
C ASP A 10 -9.96 14.31 4.52
N ALA A 11 -10.31 14.34 3.23
CA ALA A 11 -10.73 13.14 2.50
C ALA A 11 -9.61 12.09 2.38
N LEU A 12 -8.36 12.51 2.15
CA LEU A 12 -7.22 11.61 2.09
C LEU A 12 -6.93 10.97 3.45
N VAL A 13 -7.00 11.75 4.53
CA VAL A 13 -6.84 11.23 5.90
C VAL A 13 -7.94 10.23 6.22
N GLN A 14 -9.20 10.55 5.92
CA GLN A 14 -10.32 9.64 6.14
C GLN A 14 -10.12 8.32 5.39
N VAL A 15 -9.81 8.38 4.09
CA VAL A 15 -9.57 7.16 3.30
C VAL A 15 -8.39 6.38 3.85
N TRP A 16 -7.31 7.05 4.27
CA TRP A 16 -6.14 6.40 4.86
C TRP A 16 -6.47 5.69 6.18
N GLU A 17 -7.23 6.33 7.07
CA GLU A 17 -7.65 5.77 8.36
C GLU A 17 -8.64 4.60 8.20
N GLU A 18 -9.43 4.60 7.13
CA GLU A 18 -10.39 3.54 6.82
C GLU A 18 -9.76 2.29 6.18
N ILE A 19 -8.48 2.33 5.77
CA ILE A 19 -7.81 1.16 5.20
C ILE A 19 -7.76 0.04 6.25
N PRO A 20 -8.37 -1.15 5.98
CA PRO A 20 -8.29 -2.26 6.90
C PRO A 20 -6.83 -2.69 7.12
N GLN A 21 -6.44 -2.91 8.38
CA GLN A 21 -5.09 -3.41 8.69
C GLN A 21 -4.78 -4.74 8.02
N GLU A 22 -5.81 -5.55 7.76
CA GLU A 22 -5.69 -6.78 6.97
C GLU A 22 -5.15 -6.52 5.55
N THR A 23 -5.55 -5.43 4.89
CA THR A 23 -5.02 -5.04 3.57
C THR A 23 -3.51 -4.80 3.64
N ILE A 24 -3.04 -4.07 4.65
CA ILE A 24 -1.61 -3.81 4.87
C ILE A 24 -0.87 -5.12 5.17
N HIS A 25 -1.44 -5.98 6.01
CA HIS A 25 -0.86 -7.29 6.30
C HIS A 25 -0.76 -8.17 5.06
N HIS A 26 -1.76 -8.17 4.17
CA HIS A 26 -1.73 -8.91 2.91
C HIS A 26 -0.64 -8.39 1.97
N LEU A 27 -0.44 -7.08 1.88
CA LEU A 27 0.65 -6.47 1.09
C LEU A 27 2.03 -6.88 1.61
N ILE A 28 2.23 -6.92 2.93
CA ILE A 28 3.50 -7.37 3.51
C ILE A 28 3.71 -8.87 3.22
N ARG A 29 2.67 -9.68 3.41
CA ARG A 29 2.71 -11.13 3.16
C ARG A 29 2.90 -11.49 1.69
N SER A 30 2.53 -10.63 0.74
CA SER A 30 2.77 -10.88 -0.69
C SER A 30 4.24 -10.66 -1.09
N MET A 31 5.04 -9.96 -0.29
CA MET A 31 6.39 -9.56 -0.67
C MET A 31 7.34 -10.70 -1.01
N PRO A 32 7.37 -11.84 -0.28
CA PRO A 32 8.20 -12.98 -0.67
C PRO A 32 7.84 -13.56 -2.04
N ARG A 33 6.58 -13.42 -2.50
CA ARG A 33 6.20 -13.81 -3.87
C ARG A 33 6.80 -12.84 -4.89
N HIS A 34 6.66 -11.53 -4.68
CA HIS A 34 7.22 -10.51 -5.57
C HIS A 34 8.74 -10.60 -5.68
N CYS A 35 9.45 -10.84 -4.57
CA CYS A 35 10.89 -11.09 -4.61
C CYS A 35 11.26 -12.30 -5.48
N ARG A 36 10.49 -13.39 -5.41
CA ARG A 36 10.70 -14.57 -6.27
C ARG A 36 10.47 -14.25 -7.74
N GLU A 37 9.46 -13.46 -8.06
CA GLU A 37 9.18 -13.01 -9.42
C GLU A 37 10.35 -12.18 -9.99
N VAL A 38 10.90 -11.24 -9.21
CA VAL A 38 12.06 -10.43 -9.61
C VAL A 38 13.30 -11.30 -9.83
N ILE A 39 13.53 -12.31 -8.96
CA ILE A 39 14.63 -13.26 -9.12
C ILE A 39 14.47 -14.06 -10.42
N GLN A 40 13.27 -14.57 -10.70
CA GLN A 40 12.97 -15.31 -11.93
C GLN A 40 13.14 -14.44 -13.18
N ALA A 41 12.75 -13.16 -13.10
CA ALA A 41 12.95 -12.17 -14.14
C ALA A 41 14.41 -11.70 -14.27
N ARG A 42 15.34 -12.23 -13.45
CA ARG A 42 16.75 -11.81 -13.39
C ARG A 42 16.92 -10.30 -13.16
N GLY A 43 16.08 -9.74 -12.30
CA GLY A 43 16.03 -8.30 -12.03
C GLY A 43 15.22 -7.49 -13.05
N GLY A 44 14.60 -8.14 -14.03
CA GLY A 44 13.67 -7.52 -14.97
C GLY A 44 12.31 -7.16 -14.36
N HIS A 45 11.46 -6.53 -15.17
CA HIS A 45 10.12 -6.11 -14.77
C HIS A 45 9.21 -7.31 -14.43
N THR A 46 8.41 -7.14 -13.38
CA THR A 46 7.37 -8.08 -12.93
C THR A 46 5.99 -7.52 -13.18
N TYR A 47 4.94 -8.32 -12.98
CA TYR A 47 3.55 -7.85 -13.11
C TYR A 47 3.12 -6.87 -12.00
N TYR A 48 3.79 -6.95 -10.85
CA TYR A 48 3.74 -5.91 -9.81
C TYR A 48 4.75 -4.81 -10.15
#